data_AF-A0A7J7HBE2-F1
#
_entry.id   AF-A0A7J7HBE2-F1
#
_cell.length_a   1.000
_cell.length_b   1.000
_cell.length_c   1.000
_cell.angle_alpha   90.00
_cell.angle_beta   90.00
_cell.angle_gamma   90.00
#
_symmetry.space_group_name_H-M   'P 1'
#
loop_
_entity.id
_entity.type
_entity.pdbx_description
1 polymer ?
#
loop_
_entity_poly.entity_id
_entity_poly.type
_entity_poly.pdbx_seq_one_letter_code
_entity_poly.pdbx_strand_id
1 'polypeptide(L)'
;MLGTTVMIPAFLVPLMGGTNGDKARVIQTLLFVAGINTLLQALFGTRLPAVVGGSYAYAISILYIINDSSLQQISEPHARFTQTMRAIQGALIVAASIQIILGLQPSLGSLFTLGNCVEIGIPMLLLVIGLSQYLKHVRPLRDLPIFERFPILICITIIWIYAVILTACGAYRNKPPMTQVHVPVPSAVGPTYFFSGTFLCHDVSGSRSTGAYMAASRLAIATPPPAYVLSRGIGWQGIGVLLDGLYGTCTGSTISVENVGLLGLTRVGSRRVVQISAGFMIFFSTLGSVGLSFLQFTNMNSIRNLTIIGLSFFLGISIPQFFNEYQTFHRGLVHTNAGWFNAFLNTIFSSPPTVGLIVAVFLDNTIEVEKSKKDRGMPWWLKFRTFRGDNRNEEFYTLPFNLNRFFPPT
;
A
#
# COMPACT_ATOMS: atom_id res chain seq x y z
N MET A 1 -6.88 -0.87 -0.79
CA MET A 1 -5.64 -0.11 -1.01
C MET A 1 -5.16 0.58 0.27
N LEU A 2 -5.69 1.72 0.71
CA LEU A 2 -5.21 2.36 1.96
C LEU A 2 -5.28 1.40 3.17
N GLY A 3 -6.36 0.63 3.30
CA GLY A 3 -6.49 -0.38 4.35
C GLY A 3 -5.36 -1.42 4.35
N THR A 4 -5.03 -2.00 3.19
CA THR A 4 -3.95 -3.01 3.10
C THR A 4 -2.57 -2.40 3.30
N THR A 5 -2.34 -1.18 2.79
CA THR A 5 -1.10 -0.42 3.01
C THR A 5 -0.84 -0.10 4.48
N VAL A 6 -1.89 0.07 5.29
CA VAL A 6 -1.76 0.30 6.74
C VAL A 6 -1.71 -1.02 7.51
N MET A 7 -2.57 -1.98 7.18
CA MET A 7 -2.70 -3.24 7.92
C MET A 7 -1.46 -4.13 7.80
N ILE A 8 -0.82 -4.21 6.62
CA ILE A 8 0.34 -5.10 6.43
C ILE A 8 1.51 -4.66 7.34
N PRO A 9 1.98 -3.40 7.31
CA PRO A 9 3.02 -2.94 8.23
C PRO A 9 2.57 -2.94 9.70
N ALA A 10 1.29 -2.62 9.98
CA ALA A 10 0.78 -2.65 11.35
C ALA A 10 0.86 -4.04 11.98
N PHE A 11 0.70 -5.09 11.17
CA PHE A 11 0.83 -6.48 11.59
C PHE A 11 2.28 -6.96 11.63
N LEU A 12 3.08 -6.67 10.59
CA LEU A 12 4.42 -7.25 10.44
C LEU A 12 5.51 -6.51 11.25
N VAL A 13 5.46 -5.17 11.32
CA VAL A 13 6.51 -4.36 11.99
C VAL A 13 6.68 -4.68 13.48
N PRO A 14 5.60 -4.87 14.26
CA PRO A 14 5.73 -5.28 15.66
C PRO A 14 6.42 -6.64 15.83
N LEU A 15 6.15 -7.60 14.94
CA LEU A 15 6.74 -8.93 14.99
C LEU A 15 8.26 -8.89 14.78
N MET A 16 8.73 -7.93 13.96
CA MET A 16 10.16 -7.69 13.75
C MET A 16 10.85 -6.97 14.92
N GLY A 17 10.10 -6.42 15.89
CA GLY A 17 10.63 -5.58 16.97
C GLY A 17 10.70 -4.08 16.63
N GLY A 18 10.02 -3.64 15.57
CA GLY A 18 9.99 -2.24 15.16
C GLY A 18 9.09 -1.37 16.05
N THR A 19 9.48 -0.10 16.21
CA THR A 19 8.73 0.89 17.00
C THR A 19 7.54 1.46 16.23
N ASN A 20 6.68 2.25 16.90
CA ASN A 20 5.59 2.95 16.22
C ASN A 20 6.11 3.96 15.17
N GLY A 21 7.31 4.52 15.37
CA GLY A 21 7.98 5.37 14.37
C GLY A 21 8.40 4.58 13.14
N ASP A 22 8.95 3.39 13.33
CA ASP A 22 9.32 2.48 12.22
C ASP A 22 8.08 2.02 11.44
N LYS A 23 6.99 1.72 12.16
CA LYS A 23 5.70 1.38 11.56
C LYS A 23 5.17 2.50 10.68
N ALA A 24 5.17 3.74 11.19
CA ALA A 24 4.74 4.90 10.41
C ALA A 24 5.61 5.11 9.17
N ARG A 25 6.94 4.96 9.31
CA ARG A 25 7.88 5.06 8.19
C ARG A 25 7.60 3.99 7.11
N VAL A 26 7.37 2.73 7.50
CA VAL A 26 7.07 1.65 6.55
C VAL A 26 5.71 1.84 5.87
N ILE A 27 4.68 2.32 6.58
CA ILE A 27 3.39 2.67 5.97
C ILE A 27 3.58 3.76 4.92
N GLN A 28 4.36 4.77 5.26
CA GLN A 28 4.63 5.89 4.39
C GLN A 28 5.41 5.48 3.14
N THR A 29 6.49 4.70 3.28
CA THR A 29 7.27 4.20 2.14
C THR A 29 6.44 3.28 1.26
N LEU A 30 5.65 2.38 1.85
CA LEU A 30 4.75 1.51 1.10
C LEU A 30 3.70 2.31 0.33
N LEU A 31 3.13 3.37 0.90
CA LEU A 31 2.19 4.25 0.19
C LEU A 31 2.85 5.03 -0.95
N PHE A 32 4.08 5.51 -0.74
CA PHE A 32 4.87 6.23 -1.75
C PHE A 32 5.14 5.35 -2.97
N VAL A 33 5.70 4.16 -2.72
CA VAL A 33 6.10 3.22 -3.76
C VAL A 33 4.86 2.62 -4.45
N ALA A 34 3.77 2.36 -3.72
CA ALA A 34 2.51 1.97 -4.33
C ALA A 34 1.97 3.03 -5.31
N GLY A 35 2.13 4.32 -4.99
CA GLY A 35 1.80 5.42 -5.91
C GLY A 35 2.65 5.39 -7.19
N ILE A 36 3.98 5.25 -7.06
CA ILE A 36 4.90 5.12 -8.20
C ILE A 36 4.55 3.89 -9.04
N ASN A 37 4.39 2.73 -8.39
CA ASN A 37 4.07 1.46 -9.05
C ASN A 37 2.73 1.53 -9.80
N THR A 38 1.73 2.19 -9.22
CA THR A 38 0.45 2.42 -9.88
C THR A 38 0.61 3.29 -11.13
N LEU A 39 1.44 4.32 -11.07
CA LEU A 39 1.70 5.19 -12.22
C LEU A 39 2.44 4.43 -13.34
N LEU A 40 3.48 3.66 -12.99
CA LEU A 40 4.22 2.82 -13.93
C LEU A 40 3.30 1.80 -14.59
N GLN A 41 2.42 1.16 -13.82
CA GLN A 41 1.47 0.18 -14.34
C GLN A 41 0.43 0.80 -15.27
N ALA A 42 -0.05 2.01 -14.95
CA ALA A 42 -1.03 2.74 -15.75
C ALA A 42 -0.43 3.33 -17.04
N LEU A 43 0.84 3.71 -17.05
CA LEU A 43 1.53 4.31 -18.21
C LEU A 43 2.15 3.26 -19.14
N PHE A 44 2.96 2.35 -18.58
CA PHE A 44 3.83 1.45 -19.34
C PHE A 44 3.45 -0.03 -19.19
N GLY A 45 2.79 -0.40 -18.10
CA GLY A 45 2.30 -1.76 -17.83
C GLY A 45 1.10 -2.14 -18.72
N THR A 46 0.01 -2.61 -18.13
CA THR A 46 -1.17 -3.03 -18.92
C THR A 46 -1.98 -1.87 -19.49
N ARG A 47 -1.79 -0.64 -18.97
CA ARG A 47 -2.64 0.53 -19.27
C ARG A 47 -4.13 0.28 -18.94
N LEU A 48 -4.43 -0.70 -18.10
CA LEU A 48 -5.77 -0.88 -17.55
C LEU A 48 -5.93 0.03 -16.31
N PRO A 49 -7.16 0.38 -15.91
CA PRO A 49 -7.42 1.15 -14.69
C PRO A 49 -7.17 0.30 -13.43
N ALA A 50 -5.94 -0.18 -13.25
CA ALA A 50 -5.53 -1.06 -12.15
C ALA A 50 -4.62 -0.32 -11.17
N VAL A 51 -5.02 -0.27 -9.90
CA VAL A 51 -4.20 0.23 -8.79
C VAL A 51 -3.29 -0.89 -8.28
N VAL A 52 -2.03 -0.53 -8.00
CA VAL A 52 -1.00 -1.43 -7.49
C VAL A 52 -0.69 -1.05 -6.04
N GLY A 53 -0.53 -2.04 -5.16
CA GLY A 53 -0.15 -1.79 -3.77
C GLY A 53 0.28 -3.05 -3.04
N GLY A 54 0.65 -2.89 -1.77
CA GLY A 54 1.14 -3.96 -0.92
C GLY A 54 0.17 -5.14 -0.85
N SER A 55 0.73 -6.34 -0.95
CA SER A 55 -0.04 -7.58 -1.06
C SER A 55 0.17 -8.54 0.10
N TYR A 56 -0.91 -9.16 0.54
CA TYR A 56 -0.86 -10.28 1.49
C TYR A 56 -0.26 -11.55 0.89
N ALA A 57 -0.10 -11.63 -0.43
CA ALA A 57 0.55 -12.78 -1.07
C ALA A 57 1.98 -13.00 -0.55
N TYR A 58 2.67 -11.92 -0.15
CA TYR A 58 4.02 -12.00 0.41
C TYR A 58 4.04 -12.22 1.93
N ALA A 59 2.89 -12.13 2.62
CA ALA A 59 2.85 -12.14 4.08
C ALA A 59 3.39 -13.44 4.70
N ILE A 60 3.09 -14.60 4.08
CA ILE A 60 3.56 -15.90 4.57
C ILE A 60 5.09 -15.98 4.46
N SER A 61 5.66 -15.60 3.31
CA SER A 61 7.11 -15.63 3.12
C SER A 61 7.83 -14.62 4.01
N ILE A 62 7.23 -13.45 4.24
CA ILE A 62 7.79 -12.47 5.18
C ILE A 62 7.73 -13.01 6.61
N LEU A 63 6.61 -13.61 7.05
CA LEU A 63 6.51 -14.25 8.36
C LEU A 63 7.54 -15.35 8.56
N TYR A 64 7.85 -16.10 7.50
CA TYR A 64 8.90 -17.10 7.54
C TYR A 64 10.28 -16.47 7.77
N ILE A 65 10.60 -15.36 7.09
CA ILE A 65 11.84 -14.60 7.32
C ILE A 65 11.88 -14.05 8.74
N ILE A 66 10.76 -13.49 9.25
CA ILE A 66 10.68 -12.94 10.62
C ILE A 66 10.93 -14.03 11.68
N ASN A 67 10.48 -15.26 11.42
CA ASN A 67 10.63 -16.38 12.34
C ASN A 67 11.95 -17.15 12.19
N ASP A 68 12.88 -16.66 11.37
CA ASP A 68 14.18 -17.32 11.23
C ASP A 68 14.96 -17.28 12.54
N SER A 69 15.51 -18.43 12.95
CA SER A 69 16.19 -18.59 14.24
C SER A 69 17.41 -17.68 14.39
N SER A 70 18.09 -17.33 13.29
CA SER A 70 19.25 -16.43 13.35
C SER A 70 18.85 -14.99 13.67
N LEU A 71 17.70 -14.55 13.15
CA LEU A 71 17.15 -13.21 13.39
C LEU A 71 16.50 -13.11 14.78
N GLN A 72 15.90 -14.19 15.26
CA GLN A 72 15.30 -14.22 16.61
C GLN A 72 16.32 -14.21 17.75
N GLN A 73 17.56 -14.64 17.52
CA GLN A 73 18.63 -14.63 18.52
C GLN A 73 19.16 -13.22 18.86
N ILE A 74 18.79 -12.20 18.09
CA ILE A 74 19.24 -10.82 18.32
C ILE A 74 18.49 -10.24 19.53
N SER A 75 19.25 -9.91 20.58
CA SER A 75 18.71 -9.39 21.84
C SER A 75 18.17 -7.95 21.74
N GLU A 76 18.70 -7.13 20.84
CA GLU A 76 18.28 -5.74 20.65
C GLU A 76 17.12 -5.62 19.62
N PRO A 77 15.93 -5.11 20.02
CA PRO A 77 14.75 -5.07 19.15
C PRO A 77 14.92 -4.25 17.87
N HIS A 78 15.60 -3.09 17.95
CA HIS A 78 15.77 -2.21 16.80
C HIS A 78 16.80 -2.76 15.79
N ALA A 79 17.85 -3.42 16.29
CA ALA A 79 18.80 -4.14 15.44
C ALA A 79 18.13 -5.31 14.73
N ARG A 80 17.27 -6.07 15.44
CA ARG A 80 16.46 -7.15 14.86
C ARG A 80 15.55 -6.64 13.75
N PHE A 81 14.86 -5.52 13.96
CA PHE A 81 14.04 -4.89 12.93
C PHE A 81 14.86 -4.52 11.68
N THR A 82 15.99 -3.86 11.87
CA THR A 82 16.84 -3.39 10.76
C THR A 82 17.41 -4.56 9.94
N GLN A 83 17.88 -5.63 10.61
CA GLN A 83 18.42 -6.80 9.94
C GLN A 83 17.33 -7.61 9.22
N THR A 84 16.16 -7.75 9.85
CA THR A 84 15.02 -8.44 9.22
C THR A 84 14.51 -7.67 8.00
N MET A 85 14.43 -6.33 8.08
CA MET A 85 14.08 -5.50 6.94
C MET A 85 15.07 -5.65 5.79
N ARG A 86 16.38 -5.67 6.06
CA ARG A 86 17.41 -5.92 5.03
C ARG A 86 17.26 -7.29 4.37
N ALA A 87 16.96 -8.33 5.15
CA ALA A 87 16.72 -9.68 4.63
C ALA A 87 15.48 -9.70 3.71
N ILE A 88 14.38 -9.06 4.11
CA ILE A 88 13.18 -8.91 3.30
C ILE A 88 13.47 -8.14 2.01
N GLN A 89 14.21 -7.03 2.10
CA GLN A 89 14.60 -6.23 0.93
C GLN A 89 15.43 -7.04 -0.07
N GLY A 90 16.42 -7.80 0.41
CA GLY A 90 17.22 -8.69 -0.43
C GLY A 90 16.37 -9.76 -1.11
N ALA A 91 15.47 -10.39 -0.36
CA ALA A 91 14.55 -11.39 -0.90
C ALA A 91 13.61 -10.81 -1.98
N LEU A 92 13.08 -9.61 -1.77
CA LEU A 92 12.24 -8.91 -2.75
C LEU A 92 13.02 -8.53 -4.03
N ILE A 93 14.27 -8.07 -3.91
CA ILE A 93 15.12 -7.74 -5.06
C ILE A 93 15.40 -8.98 -5.93
N VAL A 94 15.72 -10.11 -5.28
CA VAL A 94 15.95 -11.38 -6.00
C VAL A 94 14.66 -11.86 -6.67
N ALA A 95 13.54 -11.87 -5.94
CA ALA A 95 12.23 -12.25 -6.48
C ALA A 95 11.81 -11.35 -7.66
N ALA A 96 12.04 -10.05 -7.56
CA ALA A 96 11.75 -9.07 -8.60
C ALA A 96 12.62 -9.29 -9.84
N SER A 97 13.90 -9.62 -9.68
CA SER A 97 14.81 -9.89 -10.81
C SER A 97 14.32 -11.08 -11.63
N ILE A 98 13.88 -12.15 -10.97
CA ILE A 98 13.27 -13.31 -11.63
C ILE A 98 11.97 -12.90 -12.34
N GLN A 99 11.13 -12.10 -11.67
CA GLN A 99 9.86 -11.61 -12.24
C GLN A 99 10.03 -10.73 -13.48
N ILE A 100 11.06 -9.88 -13.49
CA ILE A 100 11.38 -9.01 -14.62
C ILE A 100 11.84 -9.84 -15.82
N ILE A 101 12.75 -10.80 -15.59
CA ILE A 101 13.27 -11.68 -16.65
C ILE A 101 12.14 -12.49 -17.27
N LEU A 102 11.30 -13.12 -16.44
CA LEU A 102 10.18 -13.94 -16.91
C LEU A 102 9.05 -13.11 -17.54
N GLY A 103 8.79 -11.90 -17.03
CA GLY A 103 7.73 -11.02 -17.53
C GLY A 103 8.07 -10.31 -18.85
N LEU A 104 9.34 -10.01 -19.11
CA LEU A 104 9.79 -9.31 -20.33
C LEU A 104 10.03 -10.24 -21.53
N GLN A 105 10.11 -11.57 -21.32
CA GLN A 105 10.27 -12.55 -22.40
C GLN A 105 8.91 -13.00 -22.97
N PRO A 106 8.55 -12.62 -24.23
CA PRO A 106 7.24 -12.93 -24.81
C PRO A 106 6.98 -14.43 -25.03
N SER A 107 8.03 -15.26 -25.12
CA SER A 107 7.94 -16.69 -25.41
C SER A 107 7.57 -17.56 -24.20
N LEU A 108 7.82 -17.10 -22.97
CA LEU A 108 7.53 -17.85 -21.74
C LEU A 108 6.18 -17.47 -21.10
N GLY A 109 5.68 -16.25 -21.30
CA GLY A 109 4.43 -15.78 -20.65
C GLY A 109 3.17 -16.60 -20.99
N SER A 110 3.16 -17.28 -22.14
CA SER A 110 2.10 -18.22 -22.55
C SER A 110 2.15 -19.56 -21.81
N LEU A 111 3.35 -20.01 -21.41
CA LEU A 111 3.56 -21.36 -20.87
C LEU A 111 3.24 -21.47 -19.37
N PHE A 112 3.38 -20.38 -18.62
CA PHE A 112 3.35 -20.43 -17.15
C PHE A 112 2.00 -20.12 -16.50
N THR A 113 0.97 -19.70 -17.26
CA THR A 113 -0.38 -19.54 -16.69
C THR A 113 -1.06 -20.89 -16.41
N LEU A 114 -0.55 -21.99 -16.98
CA LEU A 114 -1.03 -23.36 -16.72
C LEU A 114 0.08 -24.34 -16.30
N GLY A 115 1.36 -24.04 -16.57
CA GLY A 115 2.42 -25.05 -16.62
C GLY A 115 2.93 -25.64 -15.31
N ASN A 116 2.98 -24.88 -14.21
CA ASN A 116 3.67 -25.34 -12.99
C ASN A 116 2.79 -26.07 -11.98
N CYS A 117 1.46 -26.04 -12.16
CA CYS A 117 0.52 -26.81 -11.36
C CYS A 117 -0.50 -27.47 -12.29
N VAL A 118 -0.04 -28.16 -13.34
CA VAL A 118 -0.94 -28.95 -14.21
C VAL A 118 -1.85 -29.88 -13.38
N GLU A 119 -1.33 -30.43 -12.28
CA GLU A 119 -2.05 -31.36 -11.41
C GLU A 119 -3.17 -30.72 -10.57
N ILE A 120 -3.14 -29.40 -10.32
CA ILE A 120 -4.16 -28.67 -9.54
C ILE A 120 -4.97 -27.72 -10.44
N GLY A 121 -4.31 -27.10 -11.41
CA GLY A 121 -4.87 -26.17 -12.38
C GLY A 121 -5.80 -26.82 -13.40
N ILE A 122 -5.51 -28.04 -13.87
CA ILE A 122 -6.42 -28.77 -14.78
C ILE A 122 -7.71 -29.17 -14.05
N PRO A 123 -7.67 -29.77 -12.84
CA PRO A 123 -8.88 -30.01 -12.06
C PRO A 123 -9.65 -28.73 -11.75
N MET A 124 -8.97 -27.63 -11.43
CA MET A 124 -9.61 -26.34 -11.19
C MET A 124 -10.37 -25.82 -12.41
N LEU A 125 -9.74 -25.87 -13.59
CA LEU A 125 -10.35 -25.46 -14.85
C LEU A 125 -11.56 -26.35 -15.20
N LEU A 126 -11.41 -27.67 -15.08
CA LEU A 126 -12.50 -28.63 -15.33
C LEU A 126 -13.66 -28.45 -14.34
N LEU A 127 -13.38 -28.23 -13.05
CA LEU A 127 -14.41 -27.97 -12.04
C LEU A 127 -15.14 -26.65 -12.31
N VAL A 128 -14.42 -25.58 -12.64
CA VAL A 128 -15.03 -24.28 -12.93
C VAL A 128 -15.89 -24.36 -14.20
N ILE A 129 -15.41 -25.02 -15.25
CA ILE A 129 -16.19 -25.21 -16.49
C ILE A 129 -17.41 -26.12 -16.23
N GLY A 130 -17.23 -27.22 -15.48
CA GLY A 130 -18.31 -28.13 -15.12
C GLY A 130 -19.40 -27.47 -14.26
N LEU A 131 -19.01 -26.76 -13.20
CA LEU A 131 -19.95 -26.07 -12.30
C LEU A 131 -20.61 -24.85 -12.94
N SER A 132 -19.88 -24.07 -13.75
CA SER A 132 -20.43 -22.82 -14.33
C SER A 132 -21.18 -23.02 -15.65
N GLN A 133 -20.78 -23.98 -16.49
CA GLN A 133 -21.33 -24.20 -17.84
C GLN A 133 -22.19 -25.46 -17.91
N TYR A 134 -21.74 -26.58 -17.34
CA TYR A 134 -22.42 -27.88 -17.50
C TYR A 134 -23.57 -28.06 -16.51
N LEU A 135 -23.41 -27.70 -15.24
CA LEU A 135 -24.47 -27.82 -14.23
C LEU A 135 -25.71 -26.96 -14.51
N LYS A 136 -25.61 -25.90 -15.33
CA LYS A 136 -26.77 -25.12 -15.81
C LYS A 136 -27.74 -25.92 -16.66
N HIS A 137 -27.28 -26.99 -17.32
CA HIS A 137 -28.09 -27.81 -18.21
C HIS A 137 -28.67 -29.08 -17.53
N VAL A 138 -28.30 -29.35 -16.28
CA VAL A 138 -28.71 -30.57 -15.56
C VAL A 138 -29.97 -30.29 -14.74
N ARG A 139 -31.10 -30.86 -15.18
CA ARG A 139 -32.46 -30.59 -14.68
C ARG A 139 -32.66 -30.65 -13.15
N PRO A 140 -32.07 -31.58 -12.36
CA PRO A 140 -32.28 -31.62 -10.91
C PRO A 140 -31.55 -30.53 -10.11
N LEU A 141 -30.55 -29.84 -10.68
CA LEU A 141 -29.69 -28.88 -9.97
C LEU A 141 -29.92 -27.41 -10.38
N ARG A 142 -30.83 -27.18 -11.34
CA ARG A 142 -31.17 -25.84 -11.86
C ARG A 142 -31.85 -24.95 -10.83
N ASP A 143 -32.58 -25.54 -9.88
CA ASP A 143 -33.41 -24.78 -8.93
C ASP A 143 -32.66 -24.35 -7.66
N LEU A 144 -31.37 -24.71 -7.53
CA LEU A 144 -30.53 -24.32 -6.39
C LEU A 144 -29.69 -23.07 -6.73
N PRO A 145 -30.07 -21.87 -6.25
CA PRO A 145 -29.40 -20.61 -6.61
C PRO A 145 -27.96 -20.48 -6.09
N ILE A 146 -27.52 -21.42 -5.24
CA ILE A 146 -26.21 -21.42 -4.59
C ILE A 146 -25.08 -21.69 -5.61
N PHE A 147 -25.31 -22.61 -6.56
CA PHE A 147 -24.29 -23.02 -7.54
C PHE A 147 -24.03 -21.97 -8.63
N GLU A 148 -25.00 -21.10 -8.90
CA GLU A 148 -24.83 -19.98 -9.84
C GLU A 148 -24.15 -18.76 -9.20
N ARG A 149 -24.42 -18.50 -7.91
CA ARG A 149 -23.91 -17.32 -7.20
C ARG A 149 -22.50 -17.50 -6.64
N PHE A 150 -22.14 -18.72 -6.23
CA PHE A 150 -20.85 -19.00 -5.57
C PHE A 150 -20.01 -20.13 -6.20
N PRO A 151 -19.99 -20.34 -7.54
CA PRO A 151 -19.27 -21.45 -8.15
C PRO A 151 -17.76 -21.40 -7.85
N ILE A 152 -17.19 -20.20 -7.78
CA ILE A 152 -15.75 -20.00 -7.51
C ILE A 152 -15.40 -20.40 -6.08
N LEU A 153 -16.22 -20.07 -5.08
CA LEU A 153 -15.96 -20.42 -3.68
C LEU A 153 -16.09 -21.93 -3.44
N ILE A 154 -17.06 -22.57 -4.09
CA ILE A 154 -17.25 -24.02 -4.06
C ILE A 154 -16.04 -24.72 -4.72
N CYS A 155 -15.61 -24.25 -5.89
CA CYS A 155 -14.40 -24.76 -6.54
C CYS A 155 -13.17 -24.64 -5.65
N ILE A 156 -12.93 -23.46 -5.06
CA ILE A 156 -11.77 -23.23 -4.17
C ILE A 156 -11.79 -24.21 -3.00
N THR A 157 -12.95 -24.45 -2.38
CA THR A 157 -13.10 -25.38 -1.25
C THR A 157 -12.81 -26.83 -1.67
N ILE A 158 -13.37 -27.26 -2.81
CA ILE A 158 -13.16 -28.62 -3.35
C ILE A 158 -11.68 -28.84 -3.72
N ILE A 159 -11.06 -27.85 -4.36
CA ILE A 159 -9.64 -27.91 -4.75
C ILE A 159 -8.74 -27.94 -3.52
N TRP A 160 -9.10 -27.22 -2.47
CA TRP A 160 -8.36 -27.22 -1.21
C TRP A 160 -8.41 -28.61 -0.54
N ILE A 161 -9.59 -29.25 -0.50
CA ILE A 161 -9.74 -30.62 -0.01
C ILE A 161 -8.96 -31.61 -0.88
N TYR A 162 -9.04 -31.49 -2.21
CA TYR A 162 -8.29 -32.31 -3.15
C TYR A 162 -6.77 -32.17 -2.97
N ALA A 163 -6.26 -30.95 -2.74
CA ALA A 163 -4.86 -30.70 -2.46
C ALA A 163 -4.41 -31.31 -1.12
N VAL A 164 -5.26 -31.29 -0.09
CA VAL A 164 -5.00 -31.95 1.20
C VAL A 164 -4.92 -33.48 1.02
N ILE A 165 -5.83 -34.06 0.23
CA ILE A 165 -5.85 -35.50 -0.06
C ILE A 165 -4.61 -35.91 -0.87
N LEU A 166 -4.24 -35.17 -1.91
CA LEU A 166 -3.02 -35.44 -2.70
C LEU A 166 -1.75 -35.36 -1.84
N THR A 167 -1.70 -34.40 -0.92
CA THR A 167 -0.62 -34.26 0.06
C THR A 167 -0.57 -35.44 1.02
N ALA A 168 -1.73 -35.90 1.52
CA ALA A 168 -1.83 -37.05 2.43
C ALA A 168 -1.53 -38.40 1.74
N CYS A 169 -1.91 -38.56 0.47
CA CYS A 169 -1.65 -39.76 -0.33
C CYS A 169 -0.20 -39.86 -0.82
N GLY A 170 0.65 -38.86 -0.55
CA GLY A 170 2.08 -38.91 -0.87
C GLY A 170 2.39 -38.87 -2.36
N ALA A 171 1.49 -38.34 -3.21
CA ALA A 171 1.68 -38.25 -4.66
C ALA A 171 2.97 -37.50 -5.07
N TYR A 172 3.50 -36.65 -4.16
CA TYR A 172 4.71 -35.86 -4.35
C TYR A 172 6.00 -36.52 -3.82
N ARG A 173 5.99 -37.77 -3.34
CA ARG A 173 7.17 -38.43 -2.70
C ARG A 173 8.30 -38.86 -3.64
N ASN A 174 8.12 -38.88 -4.96
CA ASN A 174 9.12 -39.36 -5.92
C ASN A 174 9.47 -38.38 -7.06
N LYS A 175 9.26 -37.06 -6.86
CA LYS A 175 9.62 -36.02 -7.84
C LYS A 175 10.97 -35.40 -7.47
N PRO A 176 11.77 -34.88 -8.43
CA PRO A 176 13.04 -34.23 -8.12
C PRO A 176 12.87 -33.09 -7.10
N PRO A 177 13.91 -32.81 -6.28
CA PRO A 177 13.81 -32.03 -5.04
C PRO A 177 13.37 -30.56 -5.21
N MET A 178 13.23 -30.06 -6.44
CA MET A 178 12.63 -28.74 -6.73
C MET A 178 11.11 -28.68 -6.51
N THR A 179 10.43 -29.83 -6.46
CA THR A 179 8.97 -29.92 -6.24
C THR A 179 8.59 -30.58 -4.90
N GLN A 180 9.57 -31.10 -4.17
CA GLN A 180 9.38 -31.69 -2.85
C GLN A 180 9.68 -30.67 -1.76
N VAL A 181 8.85 -29.64 -1.64
CA VAL A 181 8.85 -28.84 -0.41
C VAL A 181 8.16 -29.67 0.66
N HIS A 182 8.92 -30.57 1.25
CA HIS A 182 8.56 -31.22 2.50
C HIS A 182 8.51 -30.12 3.56
N VAL A 183 7.37 -29.98 4.24
CA VAL A 183 7.34 -29.30 5.54
C VAL A 183 7.85 -30.30 6.57
N PRO A 184 9.09 -30.15 7.03
CA PRO A 184 9.36 -30.42 8.44
C PRO A 184 10.24 -29.33 9.09
N VAL A 185 9.79 -28.89 10.25
CA VAL A 185 10.62 -28.32 11.33
C VAL A 185 11.51 -29.45 11.90
N PRO A 186 12.62 -29.25 12.66
CA PRO A 186 13.56 -28.14 12.83
C PRO A 186 14.99 -28.48 12.35
N SER A 187 15.85 -27.45 12.34
CA SER A 187 17.33 -27.46 12.37
C SER A 187 18.12 -27.43 11.05
N ALA A 188 19.17 -26.60 11.09
CA ALA A 188 20.27 -26.40 10.12
C ALA A 188 20.08 -25.36 8.98
N VAL A 189 20.29 -24.10 9.36
CA VAL A 189 21.08 -23.03 8.69
C VAL A 189 21.48 -23.25 7.21
N GLY A 190 20.95 -22.44 6.29
CA GLY A 190 21.51 -22.27 4.94
C GLY A 190 20.65 -21.49 3.92
N PRO A 191 21.24 -20.96 2.82
CA PRO A 191 20.63 -19.96 1.90
C PRO A 191 19.53 -20.51 0.95
N THR A 192 19.25 -21.81 1.00
CA THR A 192 18.34 -22.52 0.07
C THR A 192 16.86 -22.21 0.34
N TYR A 193 16.49 -21.83 1.57
CA TYR A 193 15.10 -21.54 1.95
C TYR A 193 14.58 -20.22 1.39
N PHE A 194 15.46 -19.23 1.19
CA PHE A 194 15.11 -17.95 0.58
C PHE A 194 14.66 -18.09 -0.88
N PHE A 195 15.22 -19.06 -1.61
CA PHE A 195 14.85 -19.34 -3.00
C PHE A 195 13.44 -19.94 -3.10
N SER A 196 13.12 -21.00 -2.33
CA SER A 196 11.81 -21.67 -2.44
C SER A 196 10.62 -20.75 -2.10
N GLY A 197 10.71 -19.95 -1.03
CA GLY A 197 9.66 -19.01 -0.64
C GLY A 197 9.48 -17.81 -1.59
N THR A 198 10.55 -17.41 -2.31
CA THR A 198 10.48 -16.33 -3.31
C THR A 198 9.90 -16.81 -4.63
N PHE A 199 10.16 -18.05 -5.05
CA PHE A 199 9.52 -18.69 -6.22
C PHE A 199 8.00 -18.87 -6.03
N LEU A 200 7.56 -19.35 -4.86
CA LEU A 200 6.13 -19.51 -4.59
C LEU A 200 5.38 -18.16 -4.56
N CYS A 201 6.00 -17.12 -3.99
CA CYS A 201 5.45 -15.76 -4.02
C CYS A 201 5.36 -15.18 -5.43
N HIS A 202 6.36 -15.43 -6.27
CA HIS A 202 6.37 -15.02 -7.67
C HIS A 202 5.15 -15.60 -8.43
N ASP A 203 4.96 -16.92 -8.32
CA ASP A 203 3.92 -17.64 -9.07
C ASP A 203 2.50 -17.29 -8.58
N VAL A 204 2.32 -17.11 -7.27
CA VAL A 204 1.03 -16.66 -6.69
C VAL A 204 0.73 -15.20 -7.04
N SER A 205 1.75 -14.33 -7.05
CA SER A 205 1.63 -12.91 -7.39
C SER A 205 1.29 -12.71 -8.88
N GLY A 206 1.98 -13.43 -9.77
CA GLY A 206 1.75 -13.37 -11.22
C GLY A 206 0.39 -13.94 -11.65
N SER A 207 -0.02 -15.08 -11.09
CA SER A 207 -1.33 -15.68 -11.37
C SER A 207 -2.48 -14.80 -10.87
N ARG A 208 -2.38 -14.26 -9.65
CA ARG A 208 -3.36 -13.32 -9.09
C ARG A 208 -3.48 -12.05 -9.92
N SER A 209 -2.36 -11.48 -10.34
CA SER A 209 -2.34 -10.28 -11.18
C SER A 209 -2.96 -10.53 -12.56
N THR A 210 -2.70 -11.69 -13.15
CA THR A 210 -3.30 -12.07 -14.45
C THR A 210 -4.83 -12.13 -14.36
N GLY A 211 -5.37 -12.79 -13.33
CA GLY A 211 -6.81 -12.82 -13.07
C GLY A 211 -7.41 -11.43 -12.86
N ALA A 212 -6.70 -10.56 -12.12
CA ALA A 212 -7.12 -9.18 -11.89
C ALA A 212 -7.09 -8.31 -13.16
N TYR A 213 -6.11 -8.48 -14.07
CA TYR A 213 -6.11 -7.79 -15.37
C TYR A 213 -7.28 -8.23 -16.26
N MET A 214 -7.57 -9.55 -16.31
CA MET A 214 -8.72 -10.06 -17.06
C MET A 214 -10.04 -9.51 -16.52
N ALA A 215 -10.23 -9.55 -15.19
CA ALA A 215 -11.41 -8.98 -14.55
C ALA A 215 -11.51 -7.46 -14.76
N ALA A 216 -10.42 -6.71 -14.59
CA ALA A 216 -10.41 -5.27 -14.81
C ALA A 216 -10.76 -4.89 -16.26
N SER A 217 -10.25 -5.62 -17.25
CA SER A 217 -10.58 -5.39 -18.66
C SER A 217 -12.07 -5.58 -18.94
N ARG A 218 -12.66 -6.66 -18.41
CA ARG A 218 -14.08 -6.96 -18.57
C ARG A 218 -14.96 -5.92 -17.90
N LEU A 219 -14.61 -5.50 -16.68
CA LEU A 219 -15.36 -4.50 -15.92
C LEU A 219 -15.20 -3.08 -16.50
N ALA A 220 -14.08 -2.81 -17.18
CA ALA A 220 -13.86 -1.56 -17.93
C ALA A 220 -14.46 -1.60 -19.35
N ILE A 221 -15.17 -2.67 -19.74
CA ILE A 221 -15.78 -2.86 -21.07
C ILE A 221 -14.71 -2.84 -22.20
N ALA A 222 -13.49 -3.24 -21.87
CA ALA A 222 -12.41 -3.41 -22.83
C ALA A 222 -12.38 -4.86 -23.35
N THR A 223 -11.79 -5.05 -24.53
CA THR A 223 -11.49 -6.40 -25.04
C THR A 223 -10.50 -7.10 -24.10
N PRO A 224 -10.58 -8.44 -23.96
CA PRO A 224 -9.63 -9.21 -23.16
C PRO A 224 -8.18 -8.88 -23.57
N PRO A 225 -7.27 -8.62 -22.61
CA PRO A 225 -5.92 -8.21 -22.92
C PRO A 225 -5.18 -9.39 -23.59
N PRO A 226 -4.51 -9.16 -24.73
CA PRO A 226 -3.71 -10.20 -25.36
C PRO A 226 -2.50 -10.56 -24.49
N ALA A 227 -1.95 -11.77 -24.69
CA ALA A 227 -0.88 -12.33 -23.86
C ALA A 227 0.35 -11.41 -23.72
N TYR A 228 0.72 -10.67 -24.77
CA TYR A 228 1.84 -9.73 -24.72
C TYR A 228 1.58 -8.53 -23.79
N VAL A 229 0.32 -8.08 -23.65
CA VAL A 229 -0.06 -7.00 -22.71
C VAL A 229 -0.01 -7.50 -21.28
N LEU A 230 -0.45 -8.75 -21.04
CA LEU A 230 -0.35 -9.42 -19.75
C LEU A 230 1.12 -9.61 -19.34
N SER A 231 1.95 -10.15 -20.23
CA SER A 231 3.39 -10.31 -20.02
C SER A 231 4.06 -8.98 -19.68
N ARG A 232 3.83 -7.94 -20.49
CA ARG A 232 4.30 -6.57 -20.21
C ARG A 232 3.83 -6.08 -18.84
N GLY A 233 2.58 -6.34 -18.50
CA GLY A 233 1.99 -6.00 -17.21
C GLY A 233 2.71 -6.65 -16.02
N ILE A 234 3.08 -7.92 -16.15
CA ILE A 234 3.83 -8.69 -15.15
C ILE A 234 5.28 -8.20 -15.06
N GLY A 235 5.92 -7.90 -16.19
CA GLY A 235 7.27 -7.33 -16.20
C GLY A 235 7.35 -5.99 -15.46
N TRP A 236 6.40 -5.07 -15.71
CA TRP A 236 6.31 -3.80 -14.98
C TRP A 236 5.93 -3.96 -13.51
N GLN A 237 5.14 -4.98 -13.18
CA GLN A 237 4.90 -5.34 -11.78
C GLN A 237 6.19 -5.81 -11.10
N GLY A 238 7.03 -6.61 -11.77
CA GLY A 238 8.34 -7.01 -11.26
C GLY A 238 9.25 -5.81 -11.00
N ILE A 239 9.27 -4.81 -11.89
CA ILE A 239 9.96 -3.52 -11.65
C ILE A 239 9.40 -2.83 -10.40
N GLY A 240 8.09 -2.88 -10.18
CA GLY A 240 7.49 -2.34 -8.97
C GLY A 240 7.91 -3.06 -7.68
N VAL A 241 8.02 -4.40 -7.72
CA VAL A 241 8.53 -5.20 -6.60
C VAL A 241 10.03 -4.96 -6.35
N LEU A 242 10.80 -4.64 -7.40
CA LEU A 242 12.18 -4.21 -7.24
C LEU A 242 12.25 -2.89 -6.47
N LEU A 243 11.41 -1.91 -6.82
CA LEU A 243 11.30 -0.64 -6.09
C LEU A 243 10.86 -0.86 -4.65
N ASP A 244 9.96 -1.79 -4.38
CA ASP A 244 9.56 -2.20 -3.03
C ASP A 244 10.76 -2.68 -2.19
N GLY A 245 11.61 -3.51 -2.78
CA GLY A 245 12.86 -3.96 -2.17
C GLY A 245 13.85 -2.82 -1.92
N LEU A 246 14.06 -1.94 -2.90
CA LEU A 246 15.00 -0.82 -2.80
C LEU A 246 14.58 0.21 -1.72
N TYR A 247 13.30 0.58 -1.68
CA TYR A 247 12.77 1.57 -0.74
C TYR A 247 12.40 0.98 0.63
N GLY A 248 12.35 -0.35 0.76
CA GLY A 248 12.09 -1.02 2.04
C GLY A 248 10.63 -0.93 2.48
N THR A 249 9.72 -1.35 1.59
CA THR A 249 8.27 -1.29 1.85
C THR A 249 7.72 -2.47 2.67
N CYS A 250 8.61 -3.37 3.13
CA CYS A 250 8.32 -4.60 3.89
C CYS A 250 7.57 -5.69 3.09
N THR A 251 6.82 -5.35 2.05
CA THR A 251 6.07 -6.31 1.22
C THR A 251 6.15 -5.97 -0.26
N GLY A 252 5.95 -6.97 -1.14
CA GLY A 252 5.86 -6.76 -2.57
C GLY A 252 4.50 -6.20 -3.02
N SER A 253 4.53 -5.47 -4.13
CA SER A 253 3.36 -4.88 -4.76
C SER A 253 2.67 -5.81 -5.76
N THR A 254 1.34 -5.87 -5.70
CA THR A 254 0.50 -6.56 -6.70
C THR A 254 -0.71 -5.71 -7.05
N ILE A 255 -1.46 -6.10 -8.08
CA ILE A 255 -2.72 -5.44 -8.40
C ILE A 255 -3.70 -5.62 -7.24
N SER A 256 -4.36 -4.53 -6.87
CA SER A 256 -5.46 -4.55 -5.91
C SER A 256 -6.70 -5.22 -6.48
N VAL A 257 -7.09 -6.34 -5.88
CA VAL A 257 -8.41 -6.93 -6.13
C VAL A 257 -9.54 -6.05 -5.60
N GLU A 258 -9.31 -5.25 -4.56
CA GLU A 258 -10.33 -4.31 -4.04
C GLU A 258 -10.63 -3.22 -5.07
N ASN A 259 -9.59 -2.71 -5.76
CA ASN A 259 -9.78 -1.77 -6.85
C ASN A 259 -10.58 -2.39 -8.00
N VAL A 260 -10.28 -3.64 -8.37
CA VAL A 260 -11.05 -4.34 -9.41
C VAL A 260 -12.51 -4.52 -9.00
N GLY A 261 -12.79 -4.85 -7.74
CA GLY A 261 -14.16 -4.87 -7.21
C GLY A 261 -14.83 -3.49 -7.28
N LEU A 262 -14.10 -2.43 -6.93
CA LEU A 262 -14.59 -1.05 -6.98
C LEU A 262 -14.89 -0.59 -8.41
N LEU A 263 -14.10 -0.99 -9.41
CA LEU A 263 -14.40 -0.73 -10.82
C LEU A 263 -15.76 -1.31 -11.23
N GLY A 264 -16.09 -2.52 -10.75
CA GLY A 264 -17.37 -3.17 -11.02
C GLY A 264 -18.56 -2.43 -10.41
N LEU A 265 -18.37 -1.81 -9.25
CA LEU A 265 -19.41 -1.04 -8.56
C LEU A 265 -19.57 0.37 -9.15
N THR A 266 -18.46 1.07 -9.37
CA THR A 266 -18.47 2.48 -9.81
C THR A 266 -18.70 2.64 -11.31
N ARG A 267 -18.42 1.58 -12.10
CA ARG A 267 -18.44 1.61 -13.57
C ARG A 267 -17.54 2.69 -14.18
N VAL A 268 -16.53 3.17 -13.46
CA VAL A 268 -15.57 4.17 -13.95
C VAL A 268 -14.27 3.49 -14.38
N GLY A 269 -14.23 3.05 -15.64
CA GLY A 269 -13.06 2.39 -16.26
C GLY A 269 -11.96 3.33 -16.75
N SER A 270 -11.84 4.54 -16.19
CA SER A 270 -10.92 5.57 -16.72
C SER A 270 -9.52 5.47 -16.10
N ARG A 271 -8.50 5.38 -16.96
CA ARG A 271 -7.08 5.43 -16.57
C ARG A 271 -6.71 6.72 -15.81
N ARG A 272 -7.34 7.85 -16.14
CA ARG A 272 -7.03 9.15 -15.52
C ARG A 272 -7.36 9.15 -14.04
N VAL A 273 -8.42 8.44 -13.64
CA VAL A 273 -8.82 8.31 -12.22
C VAL A 273 -7.73 7.60 -11.43
N VAL A 274 -7.16 6.52 -11.99
CA VAL A 274 -6.06 5.78 -11.36
C VAL A 274 -4.77 6.60 -11.30
N GLN A 275 -4.48 7.40 -12.34
CA GLN A 275 -3.32 8.31 -12.34
C GLN A 275 -3.46 9.43 -11.30
N ILE A 276 -4.65 10.02 -11.17
CA ILE A 276 -4.95 11.04 -10.15
C ILE A 276 -4.83 10.40 -8.75
N SER A 277 -5.37 9.20 -8.56
CA SER A 277 -5.22 8.44 -7.31
C SER A 277 -3.75 8.18 -6.97
N ALA A 278 -2.92 7.81 -7.95
CA ALA A 278 -1.49 7.64 -7.74
C ALA A 278 -0.81 8.95 -7.30
N GLY A 279 -1.21 10.07 -7.89
CA GLY A 279 -0.77 11.42 -7.46
C GLY A 279 -1.12 11.69 -6.00
N PHE A 280 -2.34 11.38 -5.57
CA PHE A 280 -2.75 11.51 -4.17
C PHE A 280 -1.99 10.56 -3.23
N MET A 281 -1.67 9.34 -3.64
CA MET A 281 -0.88 8.41 -2.83
C MET A 281 0.54 8.95 -2.57
N ILE A 282 1.18 9.49 -3.62
CA ILE A 282 2.51 10.13 -3.50
C ILE A 282 2.42 11.37 -2.60
N PHE A 283 1.41 12.21 -2.83
CA PHE A 283 1.20 13.44 -2.06
C PHE A 283 0.94 13.18 -0.57
N PHE A 284 0.03 12.26 -0.24
CA PHE A 284 -0.26 11.93 1.15
C PHE A 284 0.90 11.21 1.84
N SER A 285 1.70 10.46 1.09
CA SER A 285 2.93 9.87 1.62
C SER A 285 3.95 10.95 2.01
N THR A 286 4.15 11.99 1.19
CA THR A 286 5.13 13.04 1.52
C THR A 286 4.63 14.02 2.58
N LEU A 287 3.33 14.34 2.59
CA LEU A 287 2.75 15.26 3.57
C LEU A 287 2.93 14.82 5.02
N GLY A 288 2.75 13.53 5.31
CA GLY A 288 2.91 13.00 6.67
C GLY A 288 4.32 13.22 7.23
N SER A 289 5.34 12.96 6.42
CA SER A 289 6.74 13.17 6.84
C SER A 289 7.15 14.62 6.85
N VAL A 290 6.69 15.45 5.91
CA VAL A 290 7.02 16.89 5.92
C VAL A 290 6.39 17.55 7.14
N GLY A 291 5.11 17.27 7.43
CA GLY A 291 4.41 17.78 8.62
C GLY A 291 5.06 17.34 9.93
N LEU A 292 5.43 16.06 10.07
CA LEU A 292 6.13 15.56 11.25
C LEU A 292 7.59 16.04 11.34
N SER A 293 8.26 16.28 10.21
CA SER A 293 9.64 16.81 10.23
C SER A 293 9.71 18.20 10.85
N PHE A 294 8.66 19.01 10.75
CA PHE A 294 8.63 20.31 11.45
C PHE A 294 8.55 20.15 12.98
N LEU A 295 8.03 19.04 13.50
CA LEU A 295 8.05 18.76 14.94
C LEU A 295 9.46 18.55 15.47
N GLN A 296 10.44 18.19 14.63
CA GLN A 296 11.84 18.03 15.04
C GLN A 296 12.46 19.35 15.53
N PHE A 297 11.93 20.49 15.07
CA PHE A 297 12.37 21.82 15.52
C PHE A 297 11.73 22.21 16.85
N THR A 298 10.73 21.46 17.31
CA THR A 298 10.04 21.68 18.58
C THR A 298 10.53 20.69 19.64
N ASN A 299 10.55 21.10 20.91
CA ASN A 299 10.96 20.22 22.00
C ASN A 299 9.84 19.19 22.31
N MET A 300 10.03 17.94 21.88
CA MET A 300 9.05 16.85 22.09
C MET A 300 9.06 16.25 23.51
N ASN A 301 9.98 16.67 24.39
CA ASN A 301 9.96 16.28 25.81
C ASN A 301 9.10 17.23 26.67
N SER A 302 8.63 18.34 26.11
CA SER A 302 7.78 19.28 26.83
C SER A 302 6.33 18.81 26.83
N ILE A 303 5.76 18.62 28.04
CA ILE A 303 4.34 18.26 28.24
C ILE A 303 3.42 19.24 27.50
N ARG A 304 3.79 20.53 27.44
CA ARG A 304 3.05 21.58 26.73
C ARG A 304 2.87 21.23 25.25
N ASN A 305 3.98 20.97 24.55
CA ASN A 305 3.97 20.67 23.12
C ASN A 305 3.22 19.36 22.83
N LEU A 306 3.46 18.34 23.65
CA LEU A 306 2.80 17.04 23.55
C LEU A 306 1.27 17.17 23.73
N THR A 307 0.84 18.03 24.66
CA THR A 307 -0.58 18.34 24.88
C THR A 307 -1.19 19.11 23.71
N ILE A 308 -0.50 20.11 23.17
CA ILE A 308 -0.97 20.87 21.99
C ILE A 308 -1.16 19.95 20.79
N ILE A 309 -0.17 19.09 20.51
CA ILE A 309 -0.23 18.13 19.39
C ILE A 309 -1.36 17.12 19.61
N GLY A 310 -1.43 16.50 20.79
CA GLY A 310 -2.44 15.50 21.11
C GLY A 310 -3.87 16.06 21.06
N LEU A 311 -4.10 17.21 21.68
CA LEU A 311 -5.42 17.84 21.76
C LEU A 311 -5.88 18.38 20.40
N SER A 312 -4.98 18.98 19.62
CA SER A 312 -5.30 19.45 18.25
C SER A 312 -5.61 18.31 17.29
N PHE A 313 -4.90 17.19 17.39
CA PHE A 313 -5.18 16.01 16.58
C PHE A 313 -6.52 15.37 16.95
N PHE A 314 -6.79 15.24 18.26
CA PHE A 314 -8.05 14.67 18.76
C PHE A 314 -9.26 15.53 18.36
N LEU A 315 -9.22 16.84 18.63
CA LEU A 315 -10.31 17.75 18.29
C LEU A 315 -10.45 17.96 16.78
N GLY A 316 -9.33 17.95 16.05
CA GLY A 316 -9.31 18.03 14.59
C GLY A 316 -9.97 16.84 13.89
N ILE A 317 -10.06 15.67 14.53
CA ILE A 317 -10.80 14.52 14.00
C ILE A 317 -12.24 14.49 14.53
N SER A 318 -12.42 14.76 15.83
CA SER A 318 -13.70 14.62 16.52
C SER A 318 -14.76 15.65 16.08
N ILE A 319 -14.38 16.94 16.01
CA ILE A 319 -15.33 18.02 15.70
C ILE A 319 -15.88 17.92 14.26
N PRO A 320 -15.06 17.74 13.21
CA PRO A 320 -15.60 17.58 11.86
C PRO A 320 -16.48 16.35 11.70
N GLN A 321 -16.15 15.26 12.39
CA GLN A 321 -16.98 14.06 12.37
C GLN A 321 -18.37 14.35 12.94
N PHE A 322 -18.43 15.06 14.07
CA PHE A 322 -19.69 15.50 14.66
C PHE A 322 -20.50 16.42 13.73
N PHE A 323 -19.84 17.40 13.09
CA PHE A 323 -20.50 18.32 12.15
C PHE A 323 -21.01 17.62 10.89
N ASN A 324 -20.26 16.67 10.32
CA ASN A 324 -20.68 15.92 9.14
C ASN A 324 -21.86 15.00 9.44
N GLU A 325 -21.87 14.37 10.62
CA GLU A 325 -23.01 13.56 11.06
C GLU A 325 -24.25 14.43 11.25
N TYR A 326 -24.13 15.57 11.94
CA TYR A 326 -25.24 16.49 12.16
C TYR A 326 -25.77 17.13 10.88
N GLN A 327 -24.90 17.43 9.91
CA GLN A 327 -25.29 17.99 8.61
C GLN A 327 -26.07 16.99 7.73
N THR A 328 -25.97 15.70 8.03
CA THR A 328 -26.72 14.66 7.32
C THR A 328 -28.16 14.55 7.86
N PHE A 329 -28.36 14.78 9.16
CA PHE A 329 -29.68 14.71 9.81
C PHE A 329 -30.42 16.06 9.85
N HIS A 330 -29.68 17.16 9.93
CA HIS A 330 -30.19 18.53 10.00
C HIS A 330 -29.38 19.43 9.03
N ARG A 331 -29.90 20.58 8.57
CA ARG A 331 -29.26 21.45 7.54
C ARG A 331 -27.96 22.18 8.02
N GLY A 332 -27.09 21.48 8.75
CA GLY A 332 -25.87 21.99 9.39
C GLY A 332 -26.02 22.11 10.92
N LEU A 333 -24.97 22.48 11.65
CA LEU A 333 -25.11 22.78 13.09
C LEU A 333 -25.48 24.25 13.29
N VAL A 334 -24.85 25.12 12.51
CA VAL A 334 -25.11 26.57 12.56
C VAL A 334 -26.31 26.90 11.69
N HIS A 335 -27.41 27.29 12.35
CA HIS A 335 -28.66 27.67 11.72
C HIS A 335 -29.08 29.08 12.15
N THR A 336 -28.56 30.07 11.44
CA THR A 336 -29.03 31.46 11.54
C THR A 336 -29.89 31.82 10.31
N ASN A 337 -30.59 32.96 10.36
CA ASN A 337 -31.34 33.48 9.20
C ASN A 337 -30.43 33.88 8.02
N ALA A 338 -29.09 33.86 8.19
CA ALA A 338 -28.12 34.16 7.15
C ALA A 338 -27.53 32.86 6.55
N GLY A 339 -28.07 32.41 5.41
CA GLY A 339 -27.63 31.17 4.75
C GLY A 339 -26.14 31.14 4.36
N TRP A 340 -25.58 32.28 3.94
CA TRP A 340 -24.15 32.41 3.59
C TRP A 340 -23.23 32.21 4.80
N PHE A 341 -23.65 32.70 5.97
CA PHE A 341 -22.89 32.59 7.21
C PHE A 341 -22.88 31.16 7.73
N ASN A 342 -24.03 30.48 7.66
CA ASN A 342 -24.15 29.07 7.99
C ASN A 342 -23.25 28.22 7.08
N ALA A 343 -23.25 28.48 5.77
CA ALA A 343 -22.41 27.76 4.81
C ALA A 343 -20.92 27.94 5.14
N PHE A 344 -20.49 29.16 5.47
CA PHE A 344 -19.11 29.44 5.85
C PHE A 344 -18.67 28.68 7.10
N LEU A 345 -19.45 28.77 8.19
CA LEU A 345 -19.10 28.12 9.45
C LEU A 345 -19.16 26.59 9.36
N ASN A 346 -20.20 26.03 8.75
CA ASN A 346 -20.29 24.58 8.58
C ASN A 346 -19.13 24.05 7.73
N THR A 347 -18.70 24.79 6.69
CA THR A 347 -17.54 24.39 5.86
C THR A 347 -16.23 24.39 6.64
N ILE A 348 -16.00 25.39 7.50
CA ILE A 348 -14.79 25.47 8.34
C ILE A 348 -14.73 24.32 9.34
N PHE A 349 -15.83 24.05 10.04
CA PHE A 349 -15.87 23.02 11.08
C PHE A 349 -15.96 21.59 10.52
N SER A 350 -16.45 21.42 9.29
CA SER A 350 -16.43 20.13 8.58
C SER A 350 -15.05 19.74 8.02
N SER A 351 -14.05 20.63 8.06
CA SER A 351 -12.70 20.37 7.55
C SER A 351 -11.73 19.98 8.69
N PRO A 352 -11.31 18.70 8.79
CA PRO A 352 -10.34 18.25 9.79
C PRO A 352 -9.04 19.05 9.90
N PRO A 353 -8.33 19.37 8.80
CA PRO A 353 -7.09 20.13 8.90
C PRO A 353 -7.33 21.57 9.39
N THR A 354 -8.46 22.17 9.03
CA THR A 354 -8.80 23.55 9.43
C THR A 354 -9.07 23.63 10.92
N VAL A 355 -9.87 22.70 11.46
CA VAL A 355 -10.14 22.64 12.91
C VAL A 355 -8.85 22.33 13.69
N GLY A 356 -8.07 21.35 13.24
CA GLY A 356 -6.79 21.02 13.85
C GLY A 356 -5.84 22.22 13.91
N LEU A 357 -5.76 23.00 12.83
CA LEU A 357 -4.94 24.22 12.77
C LEU A 357 -5.44 25.30 13.73
N ILE A 358 -6.75 25.58 13.76
CA ILE A 358 -7.34 26.59 14.65
C ILE A 358 -7.03 26.24 16.11
N VAL A 359 -7.26 24.99 16.49
CA VAL A 359 -6.99 24.50 17.85
C VAL A 359 -5.50 24.56 18.18
N ALA A 360 -4.62 24.12 17.27
CA ALA A 360 -3.18 24.15 17.48
C ALA A 360 -2.65 25.58 17.67
N VAL A 361 -3.09 26.53 16.81
CA VAL A 361 -2.69 27.94 16.89
C VAL A 361 -3.23 28.59 18.16
N PHE A 362 -4.49 28.32 18.52
CA PHE A 362 -5.11 28.85 19.72
C PHE A 362 -4.37 28.37 20.98
N LEU A 363 -4.16 27.05 21.11
CA LEU A 363 -3.49 26.47 22.27
C LEU A 363 -2.02 26.89 22.34
N ASP A 364 -1.32 26.96 21.22
CA ASP A 364 0.06 27.42 21.23
C ASP A 364 0.11 28.85 21.78
N ASN A 365 -0.71 29.78 21.29
CA ASN A 365 -0.76 31.17 21.76
C ASN A 365 -1.33 31.38 23.17
N THR A 366 -2.05 30.41 23.73
CA THR A 366 -2.65 30.55 25.07
C THR A 366 -1.75 29.98 26.17
N ILE A 367 -1.02 28.89 25.89
CA ILE A 367 -0.26 28.17 26.92
C ILE A 367 1.20 28.66 26.97
N GLU A 368 1.52 29.38 28.05
CA GLU A 368 2.87 29.82 28.49
C GLU A 368 3.80 30.34 27.35
N VAL A 369 3.33 31.35 26.61
CA VAL A 369 4.00 31.90 25.43
C VAL A 369 5.42 32.44 25.72
N GLU A 370 5.59 33.19 26.82
CA GLU A 370 6.85 33.90 27.08
C GLU A 370 8.00 32.96 27.49
N LYS A 371 7.72 31.94 28.29
CA LYS A 371 8.72 30.97 28.77
C LYS A 371 9.05 29.90 27.72
N SER A 372 8.14 29.64 26.78
CA SER A 372 8.25 28.54 25.80
C SER A 372 8.89 28.89 24.46
N LYS A 373 9.49 30.08 24.30
CA LYS A 373 10.13 30.48 23.03
C LYS A 373 11.15 29.45 22.54
N LYS A 374 11.94 28.88 23.45
CA LYS A 374 12.94 27.84 23.12
C LYS A 374 12.29 26.52 22.69
N ASP A 375 11.17 26.14 23.30
CA ASP A 375 10.48 24.87 23.05
C ASP A 375 9.64 24.86 21.76
N ARG A 376 9.25 26.04 21.27
CA ARG A 376 8.53 26.21 19.98
C ARG A 376 9.42 26.10 18.74
N GLY A 377 10.74 26.01 18.90
CA GLY A 377 11.67 26.09 17.78
C GLY A 377 11.90 27.50 17.23
N MET A 378 11.42 28.55 17.93
CA MET A 378 11.66 29.94 17.53
C MET A 378 13.14 30.32 17.40
N PRO A 379 14.10 29.77 18.17
CA PRO A 379 15.52 30.06 17.97
C PRO A 379 16.02 29.70 16.57
N TRP A 380 15.47 28.63 15.97
CA TRP A 380 15.79 28.25 14.60
C TRP A 380 15.17 29.23 13.59
N TRP A 381 13.89 29.57 13.77
CA TRP A 381 13.17 30.50 12.89
C TRP A 381 13.64 31.96 12.99
N LEU A 382 14.17 32.38 14.15
CA LEU A 382 14.70 33.72 14.38
C LEU A 382 15.83 34.08 13.39
N LYS A 383 16.65 33.09 13.00
CA LYS A 383 17.72 33.26 12.00
C LYS A 383 17.20 33.69 10.63
N PHE A 384 15.95 33.38 10.31
CA PHE A 384 15.33 33.67 9.01
C PHE A 384 14.38 34.89 9.04
N ARG A 385 14.15 35.52 10.21
CA ARG A 385 13.23 36.68 10.33
C ARG A 385 13.84 38.01 9.88
N THR A 386 15.16 38.13 9.87
CA THR A 386 15.85 39.39 9.54
C THR A 386 16.56 39.27 8.19
N PHE A 387 16.11 40.05 7.20
CA PHE A 387 16.67 40.06 5.85
C PHE A 387 18.17 40.39 5.85
N ARG A 388 18.61 41.36 6.66
CA ARG A 388 20.01 41.82 6.79
C ARG A 388 20.93 40.89 7.62
N GLY A 389 20.45 39.74 8.08
CA GLY A 389 21.24 38.86 8.96
C GLY A 389 22.22 37.93 8.25
N ASP A 390 22.04 37.69 6.94
CA ASP A 390 22.86 36.74 6.14
C ASP A 390 23.08 37.33 4.74
N ASN A 391 24.35 37.52 4.34
CA ASN A 391 24.72 38.14 3.05
C ASN A 391 24.23 37.31 1.84
N ARG A 392 23.91 36.03 2.03
CA ARG A 392 23.39 35.16 0.96
C ARG A 392 21.96 35.51 0.56
N ASN A 393 21.20 36.21 1.42
CA ASN A 393 19.81 36.58 1.12
C ASN A 393 19.73 37.51 -0.10
N GLU A 394 20.66 38.44 -0.24
CA GLU A 394 20.66 39.33 -1.41
C GLU A 394 20.82 38.53 -2.71
N GLU A 395 21.72 37.54 -2.73
CA GLU A 395 21.93 36.68 -3.90
C GLU A 395 20.68 35.86 -4.25
N PHE A 396 20.00 35.25 -3.26
CA PHE A 396 18.79 34.44 -3.48
C PHE A 396 17.56 35.24 -3.93
N TYR A 397 17.42 36.48 -3.46
CA TYR A 397 16.25 37.32 -3.75
C TYR A 397 16.51 38.33 -4.86
N THR A 398 17.69 38.30 -5.49
CA THR A 398 17.96 39.16 -6.66
C THR A 398 17.09 38.76 -7.85
N LEU A 399 16.22 39.67 -8.25
CA LEU A 399 15.42 39.54 -9.47
C LEU A 399 16.32 39.62 -10.71
N PRO A 400 16.04 38.80 -11.75
CA PRO A 400 16.75 38.88 -13.03
C PRO A 400 16.58 40.27 -13.68
N PHE A 401 17.51 40.66 -14.55
CA PHE A 401 17.49 41.95 -15.25
C PHE A 401 17.53 43.21 -14.36
N ASN A 402 18.07 43.10 -13.14
CA ASN A 402 18.25 44.24 -12.23
C ASN A 402 16.94 44.92 -11.80
N LEU A 403 15.83 44.17 -11.82
CA LEU A 403 14.49 44.61 -11.41
C LEU A 403 14.38 44.96 -9.92
N ASN A 404 15.38 44.58 -9.10
CA ASN A 404 15.48 44.95 -7.68
C ASN A 404 15.48 46.47 -7.45
N ARG A 405 15.85 47.26 -8.46
CA ARG A 405 15.81 48.73 -8.39
C ARG A 405 14.39 49.30 -8.24
N PHE A 406 13.37 48.54 -8.68
CA PHE A 406 11.96 48.92 -8.56
C PHE A 406 11.28 48.32 -7.32
N PHE A 407 11.89 47.30 -6.71
CA PHE A 407 11.40 46.62 -5.52
C PHE A 407 12.52 46.52 -4.48
N PRO A 408 12.90 47.64 -3.84
CA PRO A 408 13.94 47.62 -2.83
C PRO A 408 13.53 46.76 -1.63
N PRO A 409 14.41 45.91 -1.10
CA PRO A 409 14.13 45.17 0.13
C PRO A 409 14.02 46.15 1.31
N THR A 410 12.86 46.19 1.95
CA THR A 410 12.59 46.97 3.18
C THR A 410 13.16 46.29 4.41
#